data_AF-A0AA41T7E2-F1
#
_entry.id   AF-A0AA41T7E2-F1
#
_cell.length_a   1.000
_cell.length_b   1.000
_cell.length_c   1.000
_cell.angle_alpha   90.00
_cell.angle_beta   90.00
_cell.angle_gamma   90.00
#
_symmetry.space_group_name_H-M   'P 1'
#
loop_
_entity.id
_entity.type
_entity.pdbx_description
1 polymer ?
#
loop_
_entity_poly.entity_id
_entity_poly.type
_entity_poly.pdbx_seq_one_letter_code
_entity_poly.pdbx_strand_id
1 'polypeptide(L)'
;MGCFFRIPLNVRDIVYCTGVSLLDEDVWEFIWMKFHSTTAVSEKKILLEALTCSDDRNLLNRLLNLSLNSEVVLDQDAIDVIIHVARNPHGRDLAWKFFRDKWKILNTRYGEALFMNSKLISGVTEFLNTEGELKELKNFMKSYDGVATASFSRAVETVEANVRWKMLYQDELFQWLGKALRH
;
A
#
# COMPACT_ATOMS: atom_id res chain seq x y z
N MET A 1 -15.97 29.46 -23.46
CA MET A 1 -16.68 28.47 -22.62
C MET A 1 -15.92 27.16 -22.73
N GLY A 2 -14.99 26.91 -21.80
CA GLY A 2 -14.25 25.65 -21.79
C GLY A 2 -15.15 24.55 -21.22
N CYS A 3 -15.31 23.45 -21.94
CA CYS A 3 -15.92 22.25 -21.37
C CYS A 3 -15.09 21.85 -20.14
N PHE A 4 -15.67 22.00 -18.94
CA PHE A 4 -15.19 21.27 -17.78
C PHE A 4 -15.39 19.79 -18.10
N PHE A 5 -14.36 19.13 -18.60
CA PHE A 5 -14.34 17.68 -18.77
C PHE A 5 -14.38 17.06 -17.37
N ARG A 6 -15.58 16.91 -16.84
CA ARG A 6 -15.82 16.21 -15.58
C ARG A 6 -15.53 14.74 -15.83
N ILE A 7 -14.45 14.24 -15.25
CA ILE A 7 -14.08 12.84 -15.37
C ILE A 7 -15.24 11.98 -14.85
N PRO A 8 -15.78 11.07 -15.70
CA PRO A 8 -16.84 10.16 -15.29
C PRO A 8 -16.45 9.39 -14.03
N LEU A 9 -17.41 9.14 -13.14
CA LEU A 9 -17.13 8.55 -11.82
C LEU A 9 -16.47 7.17 -11.91
N ASN A 10 -16.82 6.39 -12.94
CA ASN A 10 -16.38 5.03 -13.17
C ASN A 10 -14.96 4.88 -13.74
N VAL A 11 -14.32 5.98 -14.14
CA VAL A 11 -12.93 5.98 -14.65
C VAL A 11 -12.03 6.93 -13.87
N ARG A 12 -12.54 7.46 -12.76
CA ARG A 12 -11.86 8.53 -12.02
C ARG A 12 -10.63 8.01 -11.29
N ASP A 13 -10.74 6.82 -10.74
CA ASP A 13 -9.67 6.05 -10.12
C ASP A 13 -8.49 5.86 -11.10
N ILE A 14 -8.76 5.30 -12.28
CA ILE A 14 -7.70 4.99 -13.25
C ILE A 14 -7.09 6.27 -13.81
N VAL A 15 -7.89 7.32 -14.07
CA VAL A 15 -7.38 8.59 -14.59
C VAL A 15 -6.51 9.30 -13.58
N TYR A 16 -6.92 9.37 -12.30
CA TYR A 16 -6.10 10.01 -11.28
C TYR A 16 -4.83 9.20 -10.96
N CYS A 17 -4.95 7.88 -10.81
CA CYS A 17 -3.81 7.01 -10.55
C CYS A 17 -2.78 7.09 -11.69
N THR A 18 -3.23 7.04 -12.95
CA THR A 18 -2.36 7.20 -14.12
C THR A 18 -1.71 8.58 -14.17
N GLY A 19 -2.47 9.64 -13.87
CA GLY A 19 -1.93 10.99 -13.81
C GLY A 19 -0.85 11.14 -12.76
N VAL A 20 -1.05 10.60 -11.55
CA VAL A 20 -0.07 10.67 -10.46
C VAL A 20 1.17 9.79 -10.72
N SER A 21 1.02 8.67 -11.41
CA SER A 21 2.14 7.78 -11.76
C SER A 21 3.03 8.39 -12.86
N LEU A 22 2.42 8.94 -13.92
CA LEU A 22 3.14 9.33 -15.14
C LEU A 22 3.56 10.81 -15.19
N LEU A 23 2.99 11.67 -14.36
CA LEU A 23 3.23 13.11 -14.38
C LEU A 23 4.09 13.55 -13.19
N ASP A 24 4.32 14.85 -13.09
CA ASP A 24 5.22 15.46 -12.11
C ASP A 24 4.57 15.69 -10.73
N GLU A 25 5.39 16.19 -9.80
CA GLU A 25 4.98 16.51 -8.43
C GLU A 25 3.81 17.50 -8.38
N ASP A 26 3.68 18.40 -9.36
CA ASP A 26 2.58 19.37 -9.43
C ASP A 26 1.21 18.67 -9.55
N VAL A 27 1.15 17.55 -10.27
CA VAL A 27 -0.08 16.74 -10.35
C VAL A 27 -0.39 16.06 -9.03
N TRP A 28 0.63 15.54 -8.34
CA TRP A 28 0.47 14.97 -7.02
C TRP A 28 -0.07 16.02 -6.02
N GLU A 29 0.51 17.22 -6.02
CA GLU A 29 0.06 18.34 -5.18
C GLU A 29 -1.36 18.80 -5.52
N PHE A 30 -1.72 18.80 -6.79
CA PHE A 30 -3.10 19.10 -7.20
C PHE A 30 -4.10 18.08 -6.64
N ILE A 31 -3.79 16.78 -6.70
CA ILE A 31 -4.63 15.73 -6.13
C ILE A 31 -4.69 15.85 -4.60
N TRP A 32 -3.56 16.17 -3.95
CA TRP A 32 -3.47 16.41 -2.51
C TRP A 32 -4.35 17.59 -2.07
N MET A 33 -4.27 18.71 -2.77
CA MET A 33 -5.14 19.88 -2.54
C MET A 33 -6.62 19.50 -2.75
N LYS A 34 -6.92 18.72 -3.79
CA LYS A 34 -8.28 18.28 -4.05
C LYS A 34 -8.83 17.40 -2.93
N PHE A 35 -8.02 16.51 -2.36
CA PHE A 35 -8.37 15.68 -1.21
C PHE A 35 -8.80 16.52 0.00
N HIS A 36 -8.07 17.61 0.28
CA HIS A 36 -8.44 18.52 1.37
C HIS A 36 -9.69 19.35 1.08
N SER A 37 -9.93 19.71 -0.18
CA SER A 37 -11.07 20.53 -0.58
C SER A 37 -12.40 19.78 -0.64
N THR A 38 -12.38 18.46 -0.89
CA THR A 38 -13.60 17.68 -1.09
C THR A 38 -14.24 17.27 0.24
N THR A 39 -15.57 17.30 0.31
CA THR A 39 -16.37 16.80 1.44
C THR A 39 -16.94 15.40 1.17
N ALA A 40 -16.85 14.93 -0.08
CA ALA A 40 -17.39 13.63 -0.47
C ALA A 40 -16.44 12.51 -0.02
N VAL A 41 -16.90 11.68 0.93
CA VAL A 41 -16.12 10.56 1.48
C VAL A 41 -15.66 9.58 0.39
N SER A 42 -16.53 9.27 -0.58
CA SER A 42 -16.18 8.40 -1.71
C SER A 42 -15.09 9.00 -2.60
N GLU A 43 -15.11 10.31 -2.83
CA GLU A 43 -14.08 10.99 -3.62
C GLU A 43 -12.76 11.08 -2.86
N LYS A 44 -12.79 11.31 -1.54
CA LYS A 44 -11.57 11.29 -0.70
C LYS A 44 -10.80 9.98 -0.82
N LYS A 45 -11.50 8.84 -0.77
CA LYS A 45 -10.87 7.52 -0.91
C LYS A 45 -10.18 7.35 -2.26
N ILE A 46 -10.86 7.73 -3.35
CA ILE A 46 -10.30 7.67 -4.71
C ILE A 46 -9.06 8.56 -4.83
N LEU A 47 -9.09 9.76 -4.24
CA LEU A 47 -7.96 10.69 -4.27
C LEU A 47 -6.77 10.17 -3.46
N LEU A 48 -7.00 9.61 -2.27
CA LEU A 48 -5.95 8.99 -1.46
C LEU A 48 -5.32 7.80 -2.17
N GLU A 49 -6.12 6.92 -2.76
CA GLU A 49 -5.61 5.80 -3.54
C GLU A 49 -4.76 6.28 -4.72
N ALA A 50 -5.23 7.30 -5.46
CA ALA A 50 -4.46 7.87 -6.56
C ALA A 50 -3.10 8.44 -6.11
N LEU A 51 -3.02 9.08 -4.94
CA LEU A 51 -1.76 9.60 -4.40
C LEU A 51 -0.73 8.50 -4.12
N THR A 52 -1.19 7.27 -3.84
CA THR A 52 -0.31 6.10 -3.64
C THR A 52 0.21 5.49 -4.95
N CYS A 53 -0.31 5.90 -6.11
CA CYS A 53 0.13 5.42 -7.41
C CYS A 53 1.41 6.11 -7.91
N SER A 54 1.98 7.05 -7.16
CA SER A 54 3.17 7.78 -7.61
C SER A 54 4.37 6.85 -7.79
N ASP A 55 5.16 7.07 -8.84
CA ASP A 55 6.43 6.37 -9.06
C ASP A 55 7.57 7.02 -8.23
N ASP A 56 7.36 8.22 -7.71
CA ASP A 56 8.32 8.93 -6.85
C ASP A 56 8.27 8.43 -5.40
N ARG A 57 9.34 7.74 -5.02
CA ARG A 57 9.56 7.21 -3.67
C ARG A 57 9.54 8.29 -2.57
N ASN A 58 9.95 9.52 -2.88
CA ASN A 58 9.91 10.62 -1.92
C ASN A 58 8.46 11.04 -1.63
N LEU A 59 7.61 11.10 -2.65
CA LEU A 59 6.19 11.40 -2.50
C LEU A 59 5.45 10.29 -1.75
N LEU A 60 5.75 9.02 -2.05
CA LEU A 60 5.20 7.89 -1.30
C LEU A 60 5.62 7.92 0.18
N ASN A 61 6.89 8.21 0.47
CA ASN A 61 7.38 8.33 1.85
C ASN A 61 6.77 9.54 2.56
N ARG A 62 6.59 10.68 1.87
CA ARG A 62 5.89 11.84 2.40
C ARG A 62 4.45 11.49 2.76
N LEU A 63 3.74 10.78 1.88
CA LEU A 63 2.37 10.34 2.10
C LEU A 63 2.25 9.38 3.30
N LEU A 64 3.17 8.43 3.44
CA LEU A 64 3.23 7.54 4.62
C LEU A 64 3.41 8.32 5.92
N ASN A 65 4.26 9.35 5.94
CA ASN A 65 4.43 10.17 7.14
C ASN A 65 3.19 11.02 7.43
N LEU A 66 2.54 11.57 6.39
CA LEU A 66 1.29 12.31 6.53
C LEU A 66 0.14 11.44 7.03
N SER A 67 0.11 10.15 6.68
CA SER A 67 -0.93 9.22 7.14
C SER A 67 -0.89 8.96 8.65
N LEU A 68 0.22 9.27 9.34
CA LEU A 68 0.29 9.20 10.81
C LEU A 68 -0.30 10.45 11.49
N ASN A 69 -0.62 11.50 10.76
CA ASN A 69 -1.29 12.66 11.33
C ASN A 69 -2.80 12.51 11.21
N SER A 70 -3.46 12.16 12.32
CA SER A 70 -4.91 11.95 12.39
C SER A 70 -5.74 13.22 12.14
N GLU A 71 -5.13 14.42 12.20
CA GLU A 71 -5.78 15.69 11.82
C GLU A 71 -5.84 15.86 10.29
N VAL A 72 -4.95 15.18 9.56
CA VAL A 72 -4.80 15.29 8.09
C VAL A 72 -5.49 14.12 7.41
N VAL A 73 -5.26 12.90 7.90
CA VAL A 73 -5.81 11.65 7.35
C VAL A 73 -6.50 10.88 8.47
N LEU A 74 -7.76 10.50 8.26
CA LEU A 74 -8.49 9.69 9.25
C LEU A 74 -7.81 8.33 9.43
N ASP A 75 -7.87 7.80 10.64
CA ASP A 75 -7.21 6.56 11.04
C ASP A 75 -7.53 5.35 10.13
N GLN A 76 -8.79 5.22 9.71
CA GLN A 76 -9.22 4.18 8.75
C GLN A 76 -8.59 4.36 7.36
N ASP A 77 -8.47 5.61 6.91
CA ASP A 77 -7.93 5.96 5.60
C ASP A 77 -6.39 5.85 5.63
N ALA A 78 -5.76 6.07 6.79
CA ALA A 78 -4.32 5.89 6.98
C ALA A 78 -3.90 4.42 6.79
N ILE A 79 -4.70 3.47 7.28
CA ILE A 79 -4.47 2.03 7.04
C ILE A 79 -4.55 1.73 5.54
N ASP A 80 -5.57 2.25 4.87
CA ASP A 80 -5.75 2.06 3.43
C ASP A 80 -4.56 2.66 2.64
N VAL A 81 -4.10 3.86 3.01
CA VAL A 81 -2.91 4.48 2.40
C VAL A 81 -1.68 3.57 2.55
N ILE A 82 -1.39 3.08 3.76
CA ILE A 82 -0.20 2.23 3.98
C ILE A 82 -0.28 0.94 3.14
N ILE A 83 -1.46 0.32 3.05
CA ILE A 83 -1.69 -0.89 2.25
C ILE A 83 -1.55 -0.61 0.75
N HIS A 84 -2.10 0.49 0.25
CA HIS A 84 -1.97 0.84 -1.17
C HIS A 84 -0.52 1.19 -1.54
N VAL A 85 0.24 1.86 -0.67
CA VAL A 85 1.68 2.05 -0.88
C VAL A 85 2.44 0.71 -0.87
N ALA A 86 2.01 -0.25 -0.05
CA ALA A 86 2.59 -1.60 -0.05
C ALA A 86 2.32 -2.39 -1.34
N ARG A 87 1.22 -2.08 -2.03
CA ARG A 87 0.85 -2.63 -3.36
C ARG A 87 1.64 -2.00 -4.50
N ASN A 88 2.08 -0.75 -4.34
CA ASN A 88 2.87 -0.06 -5.35
C ASN A 88 4.26 -0.73 -5.47
N PRO A 89 4.71 -1.14 -6.68
CA PRO A 89 6.05 -1.73 -6.89
C PRO A 89 7.21 -0.86 -6.38
N HIS A 90 7.09 0.46 -6.49
CA HIS A 90 8.07 1.45 -6.01
C HIS A 90 7.92 1.76 -4.51
N GLY A 91 6.76 1.44 -3.92
CA GLY A 91 6.42 1.71 -2.52
C GLY A 91 6.51 0.50 -1.59
N ARG A 92 6.52 -0.73 -2.12
CA ARG A 92 6.40 -1.96 -1.33
C ARG A 92 7.43 -2.07 -0.20
N ASP A 93 8.71 -1.89 -0.54
CA ASP A 93 9.79 -1.99 0.45
C ASP A 93 9.77 -0.80 1.44
N LEU A 94 9.35 0.38 0.97
CA LEU A 94 9.15 1.56 1.81
C LEU A 94 8.04 1.32 2.84
N ALA A 95 6.89 0.81 2.41
CA ALA A 95 5.76 0.51 3.28
C ALA A 95 6.11 -0.58 4.30
N TRP A 96 6.80 -1.65 3.87
CA TRP A 96 7.26 -2.70 4.77
C TRP A 96 8.23 -2.16 5.83
N LYS A 97 9.21 -1.34 5.42
CA LYS A 97 10.14 -0.69 6.35
C LYS A 97 9.41 0.26 7.30
N PHE A 98 8.56 1.12 6.77
CA PHE A 98 7.77 2.09 7.54
C PHE A 98 6.90 1.39 8.59
N PHE A 99 6.23 0.30 8.22
CA PHE A 99 5.44 -0.52 9.13
C PHE A 99 6.28 -1.04 10.30
N ARG A 100 7.48 -1.57 10.05
CA ARG A 100 8.38 -2.04 11.10
C ARG A 100 8.87 -0.91 12.00
N ASP A 101 9.31 0.19 11.40
CA ASP A 101 9.88 1.33 12.12
C ASP A 101 8.84 2.05 12.99
N LYS A 102 7.59 2.11 12.54
CA LYS A 102 6.48 2.83 13.20
C LYS A 102 5.52 1.91 13.94
N TRP A 103 5.82 0.61 14.04
CA TRP A 103 4.91 -0.38 14.62
C TRP A 103 4.39 -0.01 16.00
N LYS A 104 5.23 0.53 16.90
CA LYS A 104 4.76 0.94 18.24
C LYS A 104 3.62 1.95 18.16
N ILE A 105 3.73 2.93 17.26
CA ILE A 105 2.70 3.95 17.03
C ILE A 105 1.45 3.31 16.41
N LEU A 106 1.65 2.50 15.36
CA LEU A 106 0.56 1.80 14.66
C LEU A 106 -0.21 0.86 15.59
N ASN A 107 0.49 0.15 16.46
CA ASN A 107 -0.11 -0.78 17.42
C ASN A 107 -0.81 -0.05 18.57
N THR A 108 -0.24 1.04 19.09
CA THR A 108 -0.96 1.85 20.09
C THR A 108 -2.23 2.46 19.52
N ARG A 109 -2.21 2.90 18.25
CA ARG A 109 -3.36 3.57 17.63
C ARG A 109 -4.42 2.60 17.12
N TYR A 110 -4.01 1.47 16.52
CA TYR A 110 -4.91 0.54 15.83
C TYR A 110 -5.02 -0.83 16.52
N GLY A 111 -4.20 -1.12 17.54
CA GLY A 111 -4.08 -2.44 18.14
C GLY A 111 -5.29 -2.87 18.98
N GLU A 112 -6.04 -1.92 19.56
CA GLU A 112 -7.29 -2.24 20.26
C GLU A 112 -8.38 -2.71 19.28
N ALA A 113 -8.36 -2.17 18.07
CA ALA A 113 -9.25 -2.60 16.99
C ALA A 113 -8.63 -3.77 16.21
N LEU A 114 -8.79 -4.99 16.74
CA LEU A 114 -8.24 -6.22 16.17
C LEU A 114 -8.47 -6.35 14.65
N PHE A 115 -9.63 -5.94 14.15
CA PHE A 115 -9.93 -5.92 12.72
C PHE A 115 -9.00 -5.00 11.92
N MET A 116 -8.78 -3.78 12.39
CA MET A 116 -7.91 -2.78 11.75
C MET A 116 -6.45 -3.23 11.77
N ASN A 117 -5.99 -3.74 12.91
CA ASN A 117 -4.65 -4.29 13.04
C ASN A 117 -4.41 -5.50 12.11
N SER A 118 -5.38 -6.42 12.04
CA SER A 118 -5.31 -7.58 11.14
C SER A 118 -5.28 -7.18 9.67
N LYS A 119 -6.11 -6.20 9.27
CA LYS A 119 -6.13 -5.63 7.92
C LYS A 119 -4.78 -5.01 7.56
N LEU A 120 -4.19 -4.22 8.47
CA LEU A 120 -2.90 -3.57 8.26
C LEU A 120 -1.77 -4.60 8.11
N ILE A 121 -1.66 -5.56 9.02
CA ILE A 121 -0.63 -6.61 8.95
C ILE A 121 -0.76 -7.38 7.64
N SER A 122 -1.96 -7.83 7.31
CA SER A 122 -2.20 -8.63 6.11
C SER A 122 -1.89 -7.83 4.84
N GLY A 123 -2.36 -6.59 4.73
CA GLY A 123 -2.17 -5.78 3.53
C GLY A 123 -0.72 -5.37 3.28
N VAL A 124 0.06 -5.08 4.32
CA VAL A 124 1.49 -4.75 4.16
C VAL A 124 2.33 -5.99 3.82
N THR A 125 1.95 -7.16 4.31
CA THR A 125 2.71 -8.40 4.11
C THR A 125 2.28 -9.20 2.88
N GLU A 126 1.11 -8.89 2.29
CA GLU A 126 0.48 -9.60 1.16
C GLU A 126 1.44 -9.86 -0.02
N PHE A 127 2.32 -8.91 -0.33
CA PHE A 127 3.19 -8.94 -1.53
C PHE A 127 4.65 -9.30 -1.22
N LEU A 128 4.97 -9.66 0.02
CA LEU A 128 6.29 -10.18 0.38
C LEU A 128 6.42 -11.59 -0.19
N ASN A 129 7.55 -11.86 -0.83
CA ASN A 129 7.74 -13.10 -1.59
C ASN A 129 9.20 -13.59 -1.66
N THR A 130 10.08 -13.06 -0.81
CA THR A 130 11.48 -13.51 -0.70
C THR A 130 11.76 -14.19 0.64
N GLU A 131 12.74 -15.10 0.67
CA GLU A 131 13.16 -15.72 1.94
C GLU A 131 13.66 -14.69 2.97
N GLY A 132 14.30 -13.62 2.50
CA GLY A 132 14.74 -12.51 3.35
C GLY A 132 13.56 -11.84 4.05
N GLU A 133 12.53 -11.44 3.30
CA GLU A 133 11.32 -10.82 3.86
C GLU A 133 10.58 -11.77 4.80
N LEU A 134 10.50 -13.07 4.48
CA LEU A 134 9.90 -14.08 5.34
C LEU A 134 10.64 -14.19 6.68
N LYS A 135 11.97 -14.20 6.64
CA LYS A 135 12.81 -14.25 7.84
C LYS A 135 12.65 -12.97 8.67
N GLU A 136 12.60 -11.81 8.03
CA GLU A 136 12.32 -10.53 8.69
C GLU A 136 10.96 -10.55 9.39
N LEU A 137 9.89 -11.00 8.71
CA LEU A 137 8.55 -11.09 9.27
C LEU A 137 8.49 -12.02 10.49
N LYS A 138 9.12 -13.20 10.40
CA LYS A 138 9.21 -14.15 11.53
C LYS A 138 9.96 -13.55 12.73
N ASN A 139 11.06 -12.84 12.48
CA ASN A 139 11.83 -12.19 13.55
C ASN A 139 11.06 -11.02 14.16
N PHE A 140 10.33 -10.27 13.33
CA PHE A 140 9.49 -9.17 13.76
C PHE A 140 8.35 -9.66 14.67
N MET A 141 7.65 -10.73 14.29
CA MET A 141 6.62 -11.38 15.11
C MET A 141 7.15 -11.78 16.50
N LYS A 142 8.35 -12.39 16.56
CA LYS A 142 8.99 -12.79 17.83
C LYS A 142 9.33 -11.60 18.73
N SER A 143 9.61 -10.44 18.14
CA SER A 143 9.98 -9.22 18.88
C SER A 143 8.79 -8.56 19.59
N TYR A 144 7.56 -8.90 19.19
CA TYR A 144 6.32 -8.36 19.73
C TYR A 144 5.37 -9.48 20.21
N ASP A 145 5.97 -10.51 20.82
CA ASP A 145 5.26 -11.69 21.30
C ASP A 145 4.04 -11.32 22.18
N GLY A 146 2.90 -11.96 21.93
CA GLY A 146 1.62 -11.70 22.59
C GLY A 146 0.70 -10.65 21.94
N VAL A 147 1.18 -9.85 20.97
CA VAL A 147 0.36 -8.86 20.26
C VAL A 147 0.03 -9.33 18.84
N ALA A 148 -1.26 -9.35 18.50
CA ALA A 148 -1.75 -9.69 17.15
C ALA A 148 -1.23 -11.03 16.60
N THR A 149 -0.91 -11.99 17.47
CA THR A 149 -0.27 -13.26 17.13
C THR A 149 -0.98 -14.00 16.00
N ALA A 150 -2.32 -14.07 16.04
CA ALA A 150 -3.11 -14.73 14.99
C ALA A 150 -2.94 -14.07 13.61
N SER A 151 -2.93 -12.73 13.56
CA SER A 151 -2.72 -11.98 12.32
C SER A 151 -1.31 -12.17 11.76
N PHE A 152 -0.29 -12.15 12.63
CA PHE A 152 1.08 -12.41 12.21
C PHE A 152 1.29 -13.85 11.74
N SER A 153 0.72 -14.85 12.42
CA SER A 153 0.79 -16.25 11.97
C SER A 153 0.21 -16.42 10.57
N ARG A 154 -0.97 -15.83 10.31
CA ARG A 154 -1.61 -15.88 8.99
C ARG A 154 -0.79 -15.14 7.92
N ALA A 155 -0.19 -14.01 8.28
CA ALA A 155 0.71 -13.29 7.39
C ALA A 155 1.94 -14.15 7.04
N VAL A 156 2.56 -14.81 8.03
CA VAL A 156 3.68 -15.73 7.79
C VAL A 156 3.29 -16.87 6.85
N GLU A 157 2.14 -17.51 7.07
CA GLU A 157 1.64 -18.57 6.18
C GLU A 157 1.46 -18.08 4.74
N THR A 158 0.94 -16.86 4.56
CA THR A 158 0.76 -16.23 3.25
C THR A 158 2.11 -15.97 2.57
N VAL A 159 3.06 -15.39 3.29
CA VAL A 159 4.40 -15.11 2.75
C VAL A 159 5.16 -16.40 2.45
N GLU A 160 5.02 -17.45 3.27
CA GLU A 160 5.57 -18.78 2.97
C GLU A 160 5.01 -19.37 1.67
N ALA A 161 3.70 -19.25 1.46
CA ALA A 161 3.07 -19.67 0.22
C ALA A 161 3.60 -18.88 -0.98
N ASN A 162 3.74 -17.55 -0.85
CA ASN A 162 4.29 -16.69 -1.89
C ASN A 162 5.75 -17.05 -2.25
N VAL A 163 6.60 -17.25 -1.25
CA VAL A 163 8.00 -17.67 -1.43
C VAL A 163 8.07 -19.02 -2.15
N ARG A 164 7.28 -20.01 -1.69
CA ARG A 164 7.24 -21.33 -2.31
C ARG A 164 6.74 -21.26 -3.75
N TRP A 165 5.68 -20.51 -4.01
CA TRP A 165 5.14 -20.34 -5.37
C TRP A 165 6.19 -19.71 -6.29
N LYS A 166 6.85 -18.64 -5.84
CA LYS A 166 7.91 -17.99 -6.60
C LYS A 166 9.06 -18.95 -6.90
N MET A 167 9.50 -19.72 -5.92
CA MET A 167 10.58 -20.69 -6.09
C MET A 167 10.24 -21.79 -7.12
N LEU A 168 8.99 -22.26 -7.15
CA LEU A 168 8.57 -23.37 -7.99
C LEU A 168 8.21 -22.94 -9.42
N TYR A 169 7.58 -21.78 -9.58
CA TYR A 169 6.90 -21.43 -10.84
C TYR A 169 7.43 -20.18 -11.54
N GLN A 170 8.29 -19.38 -10.90
CA GLN A 170 8.77 -18.13 -11.50
C GLN A 170 9.48 -18.39 -12.86
N ASP A 171 10.40 -19.34 -12.91
CA ASP A 171 11.19 -19.61 -14.11
C ASP A 171 10.33 -20.18 -15.24
N GLU A 172 9.40 -21.09 -14.91
CA GLU A 172 8.45 -21.65 -15.87
C GLU A 172 7.55 -20.55 -16.46
N LEU A 173 7.03 -19.65 -15.62
CA LEU A 173 6.20 -18.52 -16.04
C LEU A 173 6.98 -17.58 -16.98
N PHE A 174 8.23 -17.24 -16.64
CA PHE A 174 9.07 -16.40 -17.49
C PHE A 174 9.34 -17.04 -18.85
N GLN A 175 9.61 -18.36 -18.88
CA GLN A 175 9.80 -19.09 -20.14
C GLN A 175 8.53 -19.12 -20.98
N TRP A 176 7.37 -19.33 -20.35
CA TRP A 176 6.09 -19.35 -21.05
C TRP A 176 5.75 -17.98 -21.65
N LEU A 177 5.84 -16.90 -20.86
CA LEU A 177 5.63 -15.52 -21.34
C LEU A 177 6.61 -15.16 -22.46
N GLY A 178 7.88 -15.53 -22.30
CA GLY A 178 8.91 -15.28 -23.28
C GLY A 178 8.70 -16.00 -24.62
N LYS A 179 7.97 -17.12 -24.64
CA LYS A 179 7.54 -17.79 -25.88
C LYS A 179 6.29 -17.14 -26.46
N ALA A 180 5.30 -16.83 -25.61
CA ALA A 180 4.03 -16.25 -26.03
C ALA A 180 4.19 -14.87 -26.70
N LEU A 181 5.11 -14.04 -26.22
CA LEU A 181 5.36 -12.69 -26.76
C LEU A 181 6.20 -12.65 -28.04
N ARG A 182 6.73 -13.79 -28.51
CA ARG A 182 7.52 -13.87 -29.76
C ARG A 182 6.68 -14.28 -30.98
N HIS A 183 5.40 -14.60 -30.77
CA HIS A 183 4.42 -14.89 -31.81
C HIS A 183 3.42 -13.75 -31.90
#